data_AF-A0AAW9R007-F1
#
_entry.id   AF-A0AAW9R007-F1
#
_cell.length_a   1.000
_cell.length_b   1.000
_cell.length_c   1.000
_cell.angle_alpha   90.00
_cell.angle_beta   90.00
_cell.angle_gamma   90.00
#
_symmetry.space_group_name_H-M   'P 1'
#
loop_
_entity.id
_entity.type
_entity.pdbx_description
1 polymer ?
#
loop_
_entity_poly.entity_id
_entity_poly.type
_entity_poly.pdbx_seq_one_letter_code
_entity_poly.pdbx_strand_id
1 'polypeptide(L)'
;MPIGTSGNNNLFATLFDRNFIGSGGNDTLNGLVGSGIDTADYSSLTNAGIAQRITLLPTGVVSKGVSGLFGTDQLNSIERIIANASATNNSIDASTAGAGATITVNLNTSSLIVNGIPGLGSLSFSVLNFDDVTGTSGNDSIIGDSQNNILNGGAGNDTINGGNGNDTVDGG
;
A
#
# COMPACT_ATOMS: atom_id res chain seq x y z
N MET A 1 21.06 -3.25 4.47
CA MET A 1 19.70 -3.35 3.91
C MET A 1 19.52 -4.66 3.17
N PRO A 2 18.54 -5.50 3.53
CA PRO A 2 18.11 -6.63 2.70
C PRO A 2 17.64 -6.10 1.34
N ILE A 3 18.21 -6.64 0.27
CA ILE A 3 17.82 -6.32 -1.12
C ILE A 3 17.38 -7.62 -1.76
N GLY A 4 16.17 -7.63 -2.34
CA GLY A 4 15.71 -8.73 -3.16
C GLY A 4 16.44 -8.78 -4.51
N THR A 5 16.62 -9.97 -5.06
CA THR A 5 16.95 -10.15 -6.48
C THR A 5 15.66 -10.13 -7.29
N SER A 6 15.73 -10.28 -8.62
CA SER A 6 14.53 -10.38 -9.46
C SER A 6 13.76 -11.72 -9.29
N GLY A 7 14.13 -12.55 -8.32
CA GLY A 7 13.53 -13.85 -8.04
C GLY A 7 12.87 -13.87 -6.67
N ASN A 8 12.10 -14.91 -6.36
CA ASN A 8 11.34 -14.98 -5.11
C ASN A 8 12.27 -15.11 -3.90
N ASN A 9 12.20 -14.17 -2.97
CA ASN A 9 13.07 -14.10 -1.80
C ASN A 9 12.28 -14.11 -0.49
N ASN A 10 12.96 -14.52 0.58
CA ASN A 10 12.45 -14.41 1.93
C ASN A 10 13.44 -13.54 2.73
N LEU A 11 13.12 -12.26 2.87
CA LEU A 11 13.98 -11.25 3.47
C LEU A 11 13.57 -11.00 4.92
N PHE A 12 14.55 -10.79 5.77
CA PHE A 12 14.35 -10.53 7.20
C PHE A 12 15.04 -9.25 7.61
N ALA A 13 14.34 -8.41 8.37
CA ALA A 13 14.92 -7.24 8.99
C ALA A 13 15.90 -7.65 10.09
N THR A 14 16.82 -6.73 10.40
CA THR A 14 17.70 -6.83 11.57
C THR A 14 17.54 -5.58 12.43
N LEU A 15 18.07 -5.61 13.66
CA LEU A 15 18.03 -4.45 14.55
C LEU A 15 18.72 -3.21 13.96
N PHE A 16 19.60 -3.39 12.98
CA PHE A 16 20.35 -2.32 12.32
C PHE A 16 19.86 -2.02 10.90
N ASP A 17 19.14 -2.95 10.28
CA ASP A 17 18.63 -2.83 8.91
C ASP A 17 17.13 -3.11 8.89
N ARG A 18 16.35 -2.03 8.75
CA ARG A 18 14.88 -2.06 8.70
C ARG A 18 14.32 -1.51 7.40
N ASN A 19 15.12 -1.52 6.35
CA ASN A 19 14.69 -1.08 5.02
C ASN A 19 14.91 -2.21 4.02
N PHE A 20 13.83 -2.58 3.34
CA PHE A 20 13.79 -3.57 2.28
C PHE A 20 13.65 -2.85 0.95
N ILE A 21 14.59 -3.06 0.04
CA ILE A 21 14.47 -2.51 -1.31
C ILE A 21 13.65 -3.47 -2.16
N GLY A 22 12.51 -2.99 -2.66
CA GLY A 22 11.62 -3.72 -3.53
C GLY A 22 12.24 -3.96 -4.91
N SER A 23 12.23 -5.23 -5.33
CA SER A 23 12.72 -5.70 -6.63
C SER A 23 11.60 -6.42 -7.38
N GLY A 24 11.89 -7.02 -8.54
CA GLY A 24 10.96 -7.97 -9.16
C GLY A 24 10.96 -9.32 -8.44
N GLY A 25 9.94 -10.15 -8.67
CA GLY A 25 9.76 -11.44 -7.99
C GLY A 25 8.58 -11.43 -7.02
N ASN A 26 8.27 -12.59 -6.45
CA ASN A 26 7.31 -12.69 -5.36
C ASN A 26 8.07 -12.86 -4.04
N ASP A 27 8.19 -11.79 -3.27
CA ASP A 27 9.03 -11.77 -2.07
C ASP A 27 8.21 -11.81 -0.78
N THR A 28 8.82 -12.31 0.29
CA THR A 28 8.29 -12.16 1.65
C THR A 28 9.22 -11.22 2.41
N LEU A 29 8.70 -10.08 2.86
CA LEU A 29 9.42 -9.08 3.65
C LEU A 29 9.00 -9.20 5.10
N ASN A 30 9.91 -9.68 5.96
CA ASN A 30 9.64 -9.92 7.38
C ASN A 30 10.35 -8.88 8.24
N GLY A 31 9.62 -7.86 8.68
CA GLY A 31 10.09 -6.89 9.66
C GLY A 31 10.24 -7.47 11.06
N LEU A 32 10.77 -6.66 11.97
CA LEU A 32 10.97 -7.03 13.37
C LEU A 32 9.84 -6.45 14.23
N VAL A 33 9.11 -7.33 14.90
CA VAL A 33 8.14 -6.90 15.90
C VAL A 33 8.85 -6.13 17.01
N GLY A 34 8.45 -4.88 17.25
CA GLY A 34 8.96 -4.08 18.36
C GLY A 34 9.23 -2.61 18.03
N SER A 35 10.17 -2.00 18.73
CA SER A 35 10.48 -0.58 18.56
C SER A 35 11.18 -0.35 17.23
N GLY A 36 10.53 0.37 16.31
CA GLY A 36 11.11 0.63 15.02
C GLY A 36 10.09 0.93 13.96
N ILE A 37 10.60 1.24 12.77
CA ILE A 37 9.78 1.25 11.57
C ILE A 37 10.52 0.41 10.56
N ASP A 38 9.92 -0.71 10.21
CA ASP A 38 10.31 -1.53 9.08
C ASP A 38 9.66 -0.98 7.82
N THR A 39 10.49 -0.74 6.80
CA THR A 39 10.15 0.00 5.59
C THR A 39 10.31 -0.91 4.37
N ALA A 40 9.23 -1.09 3.62
CA ALA A 40 9.25 -1.63 2.27
C ALA A 40 9.37 -0.46 1.27
N ASP A 41 10.50 -0.36 0.60
CA ASP A 41 10.86 0.77 -0.26
C ASP A 41 10.85 0.37 -1.74
N TYR A 42 9.82 0.82 -2.45
CA TYR A 42 9.63 0.66 -3.89
C TYR A 42 9.93 1.94 -4.67
N SER A 43 10.55 2.95 -4.04
CA SER A 43 10.78 4.26 -4.64
C SER A 43 11.67 4.22 -5.89
N SER A 44 12.51 3.20 -6.01
CA SER A 44 13.42 2.97 -7.14
C SER A 44 12.91 1.93 -8.16
N LEU A 45 11.70 1.40 -7.97
CA LEU A 45 11.14 0.40 -8.86
C LEU A 45 10.90 1.01 -10.24
N THR A 46 11.70 0.56 -11.21
CA THR A 46 11.66 1.03 -12.59
C THR A 46 11.78 -0.15 -13.57
N ASN A 47 11.25 0.02 -14.78
CA ASN A 47 11.45 -0.90 -15.89
C ASN A 47 11.90 -0.12 -17.13
N ALA A 48 13.08 -0.45 -17.65
CA ALA A 48 13.69 0.28 -18.77
C ALA A 48 13.73 1.82 -18.55
N GLY A 49 13.92 2.26 -17.31
CA GLY A 49 13.96 3.69 -16.93
C GLY A 49 12.59 4.34 -16.69
N ILE A 50 11.50 3.59 -16.81
CA ILE A 50 10.14 4.07 -16.54
C ILE A 50 9.77 3.69 -15.10
N ALA A 51 9.24 4.65 -14.34
CA ALA A 51 8.76 4.42 -12.98
C ALA A 51 7.56 3.46 -12.96
N GLN A 52 7.58 2.50 -12.04
CA GLN A 52 6.53 1.49 -11.93
C GLN A 52 5.65 1.77 -10.72
N ARG A 53 4.33 1.76 -10.95
CA ARG A 53 3.34 1.83 -9.88
C ARG A 53 3.28 0.53 -9.08
N ILE A 54 2.79 0.63 -7.86
CA ILE A 54 2.43 -0.50 -7.02
C ILE A 54 0.97 -0.42 -6.58
N THR A 55 0.39 -1.57 -6.23
CA THR A 55 -0.93 -1.67 -5.60
C THR A 55 -0.80 -2.36 -4.25
N LEU A 56 -1.19 -1.69 -3.18
CA LEU A 56 -1.25 -2.25 -1.83
C LEU A 56 -2.65 -2.85 -1.59
N LEU A 57 -2.67 -4.15 -1.33
CA LEU A 57 -3.86 -4.93 -0.96
C LEU A 57 -4.04 -4.94 0.56
N PRO A 58 -5.28 -5.18 1.06
CA PRO A 58 -5.62 -4.95 2.46
C PRO A 58 -4.97 -5.97 3.40
N THR A 59 -4.52 -7.12 2.89
CA THR A 59 -3.86 -8.18 3.66
C THR A 59 -2.33 -8.02 3.74
N GLY A 60 -1.81 -6.82 3.46
CA GLY A 60 -0.38 -6.55 3.46
C GLY A 60 0.34 -7.16 2.26
N VAL A 61 -0.32 -7.26 1.11
CA VAL A 61 0.30 -7.70 -0.15
C VAL A 61 0.55 -6.49 -1.04
N VAL A 62 1.73 -6.38 -1.64
CA VAL A 62 2.07 -5.36 -2.63
C VAL A 62 2.19 -6.01 -4.01
N SER A 63 1.30 -5.66 -4.92
CA SER A 63 1.40 -6.03 -6.33
C SER A 63 2.23 -5.00 -7.10
N LYS A 64 3.22 -5.45 -7.89
CA LYS A 64 4.20 -4.57 -8.54
C LYS A 64 4.00 -4.47 -10.04
N GLY A 65 3.88 -3.24 -10.54
CA GLY A 65 3.63 -2.93 -11.94
C GLY A 65 2.20 -3.18 -12.39
N VAL A 66 1.95 -2.96 -13.68
CA VAL A 66 0.62 -3.18 -14.27
C VAL A 66 0.26 -4.66 -14.15
N SER A 67 -0.81 -4.95 -13.41
CA SER A 67 -1.32 -6.31 -13.17
C SER A 67 -0.29 -7.27 -12.54
N GLY A 68 0.63 -6.77 -11.71
CA GLY A 68 1.61 -7.62 -11.02
C GLY A 68 2.70 -8.18 -11.94
N LEU A 69 3.02 -7.49 -13.04
CA LEU A 69 4.05 -7.91 -14.00
C LEU A 69 5.41 -8.19 -13.34
N PHE A 70 5.74 -7.48 -12.25
CA PHE A 70 6.98 -7.68 -11.51
C PHE A 70 6.81 -8.57 -10.28
N GLY A 71 5.66 -9.23 -10.13
CA GLY A 71 5.34 -10.10 -9.00
C GLY A 71 4.69 -9.37 -7.81
N THR A 72 4.50 -10.11 -6.73
CA THR A 72 3.76 -9.69 -5.53
C THR A 72 4.57 -9.93 -4.27
N ASP A 73 4.66 -8.94 -3.38
CA ASP A 73 5.33 -9.12 -2.10
C ASP A 73 4.34 -9.28 -0.95
N GLN A 74 4.60 -10.23 -0.06
CA GLN A 74 3.93 -10.36 1.21
C GLN A 74 4.71 -9.57 2.27
N LEU A 75 4.03 -8.61 2.90
CA LEU A 75 4.57 -7.81 3.99
C LEU A 75 4.15 -8.40 5.33
N ASN A 76 5.13 -8.74 6.16
CA ASN A 76 4.93 -9.26 7.51
C ASN A 76 5.61 -8.31 8.50
N SER A 77 4.84 -7.72 9.42
CA SER A 77 5.35 -6.73 10.40
C SER A 77 6.12 -5.57 9.72
N ILE A 78 5.52 -4.98 8.68
CA ILE A 78 6.04 -3.79 8.01
C ILE A 78 5.12 -2.63 8.36
N GLU A 79 5.69 -1.52 8.82
CA GLU A 79 4.90 -0.34 9.22
C GLU A 79 4.95 0.78 8.18
N ARG A 80 5.92 0.77 7.25
CA ARG A 80 6.04 1.79 6.20
C ARG A 80 6.18 1.18 4.82
N ILE A 81 5.47 1.78 3.86
CA ILE A 81 5.55 1.44 2.45
C ILE A 81 5.80 2.74 1.68
N ILE A 82 6.84 2.76 0.84
CA ILE A 82 7.20 3.91 0.01
C ILE A 82 7.03 3.51 -1.45
N ALA A 83 6.07 4.11 -2.14
CA ALA A 83 5.89 3.93 -3.57
C ALA A 83 6.81 4.87 -4.38
N ASN A 84 6.91 4.62 -5.68
CA ASN A 84 7.68 5.47 -6.59
C ASN A 84 6.92 6.78 -6.87
N ALA A 85 7.44 7.90 -6.40
CA ALA A 85 6.85 9.23 -6.59
C ALA A 85 6.74 9.69 -8.06
N SER A 86 7.51 9.08 -8.97
CA SER A 86 7.43 9.36 -10.41
C SER A 86 6.47 8.43 -11.15
N ALA A 87 5.99 7.37 -10.49
CA ALA A 87 4.94 6.53 -11.05
C ALA A 87 3.59 7.19 -10.81
N THR A 88 2.70 7.07 -11.78
CA THR A 88 1.31 7.51 -11.64
C THR A 88 0.44 6.32 -11.23
N ASN A 89 -0.53 6.56 -10.34
CA ASN A 89 -1.54 5.61 -9.88
C ASN A 89 -0.93 4.52 -8.98
N ASN A 90 -0.09 4.93 -8.03
CA ASN A 90 0.22 4.10 -6.88
C ASN A 90 -1.06 3.96 -6.06
N SER A 91 -1.57 2.75 -5.90
CA SER A 91 -2.94 2.54 -5.45
C SER A 91 -3.01 1.73 -4.16
N ILE A 92 -3.91 2.11 -3.27
CA ILE A 92 -4.39 1.28 -2.17
C ILE A 92 -5.71 0.67 -2.64
N ASP A 93 -5.78 -0.65 -2.74
CA ASP A 93 -6.98 -1.36 -3.17
C ASP A 93 -7.44 -2.30 -2.06
N ALA A 94 -8.41 -1.84 -1.26
CA ALA A 94 -8.98 -2.60 -0.15
C ALA A 94 -10.25 -3.39 -0.53
N SER A 95 -10.60 -3.46 -1.82
CA SER A 95 -11.84 -4.10 -2.29
C SER A 95 -11.94 -5.59 -1.95
N THR A 96 -10.80 -6.22 -1.66
CA THR A 96 -10.68 -7.65 -1.32
C THR A 96 -10.55 -7.93 0.19
N ALA A 97 -10.78 -6.94 1.06
CA ALA A 97 -10.55 -7.04 2.51
C ALA A 97 -11.47 -8.03 3.24
N GLY A 98 -12.54 -8.47 2.59
CA GLY A 98 -13.55 -9.38 3.16
C GLY A 98 -14.70 -8.62 3.83
N ALA A 99 -15.76 -9.36 4.16
CA ALA A 99 -16.97 -8.77 4.73
C ALA A 99 -16.72 -8.20 6.13
N GLY A 100 -17.15 -6.96 6.35
CA GLY A 100 -17.03 -6.25 7.63
C GLY A 100 -15.67 -5.60 7.87
N ALA A 101 -14.73 -5.72 6.92
CA ALA A 101 -13.52 -4.92 6.95
C ALA A 101 -13.83 -3.46 6.60
N THR A 102 -13.04 -2.54 7.14
CA THR A 102 -13.10 -1.10 6.82
C THR A 102 -11.70 -0.51 6.73
N ILE A 103 -11.57 0.61 6.04
CA ILE A 103 -10.35 1.41 5.99
C ILE A 103 -10.55 2.82 6.51
N THR A 104 -9.50 3.34 7.13
CA THR A 104 -9.32 4.77 7.39
C THR A 104 -8.03 5.18 6.70
N VAL A 105 -8.16 5.99 5.64
CA VAL A 105 -7.05 6.48 4.83
C VAL A 105 -6.98 7.99 4.90
N ASN A 106 -5.76 8.50 5.05
CA ASN A 106 -5.45 9.90 4.86
C ASN A 106 -4.11 10.02 4.13
N LEU A 107 -4.20 10.23 2.81
CA LEU A 107 -3.03 10.37 1.93
C LEU A 107 -2.21 11.61 2.27
N ASN A 108 -2.85 12.72 2.66
CA ASN A 108 -2.18 13.94 3.09
C ASN A 108 -1.26 13.72 4.32
N THR A 109 -1.62 12.79 5.21
CA THR A 109 -0.78 12.37 6.35
C THR A 109 -0.06 11.04 6.13
N SER A 110 -0.15 10.47 4.92
CA SER A 110 0.44 9.18 4.56
C SER A 110 0.05 8.04 5.52
N SER A 111 -1.23 7.96 5.89
CA SER A 111 -1.74 6.99 6.87
C SER A 111 -2.81 6.09 6.28
N LEU A 112 -2.68 4.78 6.53
CA LEU A 112 -3.66 3.75 6.22
C LEU A 112 -3.86 2.88 7.46
N ILE A 113 -5.12 2.69 7.86
CA ILE A 113 -5.53 1.71 8.85
C ILE A 113 -6.58 0.83 8.19
N VAL A 114 -6.37 -0.49 8.20
CA VAL A 114 -7.33 -1.50 7.77
C VAL A 114 -7.81 -2.24 9.01
N ASN A 115 -9.11 -2.32 9.22
CA ASN A 115 -9.73 -2.99 10.36
C ASN A 115 -10.60 -4.16 9.91
N GLY A 116 -10.77 -5.14 10.78
CA GLY A 116 -11.76 -6.20 10.58
C GLY A 116 -11.41 -7.21 9.50
N ILE A 117 -10.13 -7.35 9.14
CA ILE A 117 -9.68 -8.33 8.14
C ILE A 117 -9.88 -9.75 8.71
N PRO A 118 -10.64 -10.64 8.04
CA PRO A 118 -10.85 -12.01 8.51
C PRO A 118 -9.53 -12.75 8.73
N GLY A 119 -9.30 -13.22 9.95
CA GLY A 119 -8.10 -14.00 10.32
C GLY A 119 -6.82 -13.19 10.57
N LEU A 120 -6.80 -11.89 10.25
CA LEU A 120 -5.64 -11.01 10.46
C LEU A 120 -5.90 -9.88 11.48
N GLY A 121 -7.15 -9.46 11.65
CA GLY A 121 -7.51 -8.37 12.56
C GLY A 121 -7.30 -7.00 11.92
N SER A 122 -6.49 -6.16 12.55
CA SER A 122 -6.19 -4.80 12.07
C SER A 122 -4.74 -4.67 11.63
N LEU A 123 -4.52 -3.94 10.54
CA LEU A 123 -3.21 -3.58 10.02
C LEU A 123 -3.12 -2.06 9.91
N SER A 124 -1.93 -1.52 10.13
CA SER A 124 -1.67 -0.08 9.99
C SER A 124 -0.37 0.14 9.24
N PHE A 125 -0.40 1.10 8.32
CA PHE A 125 0.72 1.42 7.44
C PHE A 125 0.88 2.94 7.33
N SER A 126 2.15 3.37 7.28
CA SER A 126 2.51 4.65 6.69
C SER A 126 2.73 4.44 5.19
N VAL A 127 1.91 5.08 4.38
CA VAL A 127 1.82 4.88 2.92
C VAL A 127 2.26 6.16 2.20
N LEU A 128 3.50 6.18 1.70
CA LEU A 128 4.09 7.35 1.04
C LEU A 128 3.99 7.22 -0.48
N ASN A 129 3.67 8.34 -1.13
CA ASN A 129 3.54 8.47 -2.59
C ASN A 129 2.43 7.59 -3.20
N PHE A 130 1.32 7.40 -2.46
CA PHE A 130 0.11 6.77 -2.99
C PHE A 130 -0.85 7.85 -3.50
N ASP A 131 -1.49 7.57 -4.63
CA ASP A 131 -2.32 8.50 -5.38
C ASP A 131 -3.81 8.14 -5.30
N ASP A 132 -4.11 6.84 -5.35
CA ASP A 132 -5.46 6.32 -5.54
C ASP A 132 -5.88 5.40 -4.39
N VAL A 133 -7.18 5.39 -4.07
CA VAL A 133 -7.74 4.54 -3.01
C VAL A 133 -9.05 3.92 -3.49
N THR A 134 -9.14 2.60 -3.39
CA THR A 134 -10.40 1.85 -3.44
C THR A 134 -10.69 1.30 -2.05
N GLY A 135 -11.86 1.63 -1.53
CA GLY A 135 -12.38 1.16 -0.26
C GLY A 135 -12.81 -0.31 -0.29
N THR A 136 -13.57 -0.68 0.71
CA THR A 136 -13.99 -2.03 1.06
C THR A 136 -15.46 -2.25 0.69
N SER A 137 -16.14 -3.15 1.40
CA SER A 137 -17.59 -3.29 1.35
C SER A 137 -18.27 -2.80 2.64
N GLY A 138 -17.48 -2.21 3.55
CA GLY A 138 -17.91 -1.62 4.80
C GLY A 138 -17.91 -0.09 4.73
N ASN A 139 -18.12 0.55 5.88
CA ASN A 139 -18.14 2.02 5.94
C ASN A 139 -16.72 2.56 6.09
N ASP A 140 -16.22 3.23 5.06
CA ASP A 140 -14.85 3.69 4.98
C ASP A 140 -14.70 5.20 5.18
N SER A 141 -13.50 5.62 5.60
CA SER A 141 -13.12 7.02 5.71
C SER A 141 -11.89 7.26 4.85
N ILE A 142 -12.04 8.01 3.76
CA ILE A 142 -10.99 8.24 2.77
C ILE A 142 -10.74 9.74 2.64
N ILE A 143 -9.51 10.16 2.89
CA ILE A 143 -9.04 11.53 2.66
C ILE A 143 -7.90 11.46 1.65
N GLY A 144 -8.07 12.13 0.50
CA GLY A 144 -7.05 12.34 -0.51
C GLY A 144 -5.94 13.29 -0.04
N ASP A 145 -5.13 13.77 -0.97
CA ASP A 145 -4.03 14.69 -0.69
C ASP A 145 -4.13 15.98 -1.52
N SER A 146 -3.00 16.53 -1.95
CA SER A 146 -2.97 17.73 -2.80
C SER A 146 -2.84 17.41 -4.28
N GLN A 147 -2.75 16.14 -4.63
CA GLN A 147 -2.59 15.63 -5.99
C GLN A 147 -3.98 15.29 -6.55
N ASN A 148 -4.07 14.99 -7.85
CA ASN A 148 -5.33 14.53 -8.41
C ASN A 148 -5.51 13.06 -8.00
N ASN A 149 -6.48 12.76 -7.13
CA ASN A 149 -6.72 11.40 -6.65
C ASN A 149 -7.89 10.72 -7.38
N ILE A 150 -7.83 9.40 -7.53
CA ILE A 150 -8.99 8.55 -7.82
C ILE A 150 -9.40 7.86 -6.53
N LEU A 151 -10.56 8.23 -5.99
CA LEU A 151 -11.09 7.74 -4.72
C LEU A 151 -12.41 7.02 -4.97
N ASN A 152 -12.48 5.74 -4.61
CA ASN A 152 -13.70 4.94 -4.66
C ASN A 152 -14.02 4.42 -3.26
N GLY A 153 -15.22 4.70 -2.75
CA GLY A 153 -15.67 4.24 -1.43
C GLY A 153 -15.86 2.72 -1.35
N GLY A 154 -16.17 2.08 -2.48
CA GLY A 154 -16.66 0.71 -2.50
C GLY A 154 -18.13 0.67 -2.09
N ALA A 155 -18.59 -0.44 -1.52
CA ALA A 155 -19.95 -0.48 -0.98
C ALA A 155 -19.94 -0.04 0.48
N GLY A 156 -20.98 0.62 0.97
CA GLY A 156 -21.04 1.06 2.36
C GLY A 156 -21.61 2.46 2.48
N ASN A 157 -21.56 3.01 3.70
CA ASN A 157 -21.79 4.44 3.93
C ASN A 157 -20.43 5.10 4.14
N ASP A 158 -19.83 5.58 3.06
CA ASP A 158 -18.47 6.09 3.07
C ASP A 158 -18.40 7.58 3.32
N THR A 159 -17.30 8.02 3.92
CA THR A 159 -16.93 9.43 4.06
C THR A 159 -15.68 9.69 3.22
N ILE A 160 -15.84 10.43 2.12
CA ILE A 160 -14.75 10.73 1.19
C ILE A 160 -14.52 12.23 1.12
N ASN A 161 -13.27 12.65 1.33
CA ASN A 161 -12.80 13.99 1.07
C ASN A 161 -11.67 13.93 0.04
N GLY A 162 -11.91 14.50 -1.15
CA GLY A 162 -10.91 14.55 -2.23
C GLY A 162 -9.62 15.25 -1.83
N GLY A 163 -9.68 16.24 -0.94
CA GLY A 163 -8.53 17.09 -0.64
C GLY A 163 -8.44 18.25 -1.64
N ASN A 164 -7.21 18.62 -2.03
CA ASN A 164 -7.00 19.58 -3.10
C ASN A 164 -6.62 18.82 -4.37
N GLY A 165 -6.96 19.36 -5.53
CA GLY A 165 -6.67 18.72 -6.80
C GLY A 165 -7.93 18.62 -7.65
N ASN A 166 -7.79 18.00 -8.82
CA ASN A 166 -8.92 17.62 -9.66
C ASN A 166 -9.19 16.13 -9.44
N ASP A 167 -9.95 15.84 -8.38
CA ASP A 167 -10.20 14.48 -7.93
C ASP A 167 -11.35 13.83 -8.69
N THR A 168 -11.25 12.51 -8.87
CA THR A 168 -12.38 11.66 -9.27
C THR A 168 -12.84 10.90 -8.04
N VAL A 169 -14.05 11.22 -7.57
CA VAL A 169 -14.63 10.61 -6.38
C VAL A 169 -15.87 9.80 -6.78
N ASP A 170 -15.85 8.52 -6.46
CA ASP A 170 -16.99 7.61 -6.53
C ASP A 170 -17.38 7.17 -5.11
N GLY A 171 -18.62 7.42 -4.74
CA GLY A 171 -19.12 7.13 -3.40
C GLY A 171 -19.56 5.69 -3.18
N GLY A 172 -19.72 4.89 -4.24
CA GLY A 172 -20.29 3.53 -4.16
C GLY A 172 -21.72 3.39 -4.64
#